data_AF-A0A2J6ST62-F1
#
_entry.id   AF-A0A2J6ST62-F1
#
_cell.length_a   1.000
_cell.length_b   1.000
_cell.length_c   1.000
_cell.angle_alpha   90.00
_cell.angle_beta   90.00
_cell.angle_gamma   90.00
#
_symmetry.space_group_name_H-M   'P 1'
#
loop_
_entity.id
_entity.type
_entity.pdbx_description
1 polymer ?
#
loop_
_entity_poly.entity_id
_entity_poly.type
_entity_poly.pdbx_seq_one_letter_code
_entity_poly.pdbx_strand_id
1 'polypeptide(L)'
;MSLLDFSRMPRRAIILTYAIILALVFVGVYNFGQLPDILRGSSFEAPPYGQKDTPPPPGHEPPPAHESPKPAEGQYCKWVFDKYESSAYEDEWFQEVPNVQPTTPDGTNICKAQQAEKHVAASRAIVGRAINLTAIDPKIQWKTYDTMPTTTLDPADQYMSRMYYRRVCYNEEKREFYPASGHGIQLIEPLFGMLRDPFDLWCGSDKLTIENYPNTNPGQSKHHILPQGFAPYTYTTKAAGVESTEWRTHGIPPWHSFLRPVYNEQVGTTFSTPQNIHVDLGSSYFGGWTKASSAASGQWFYDNYHARGQRFNRFVAVEVETLDDTEAYEQVPADLIGIYTLMNIGLTMGEDKLNAVEMIKRIVKPEDFFVLKLDIDSAPIEEPILQNLLADDPENGGASALIDELMYEHHVNFWPMNGPWRIASTSKKDGDLLTSYNLFRDLRRKGIRAHSWP
;
A
#
# COMPACT_ATOMS: atom_id res chain seq x y z
N MET A 1 -26.52 -12.11 37.15
CA MET A 1 -27.65 -11.68 36.31
C MET A 1 -28.35 -12.92 35.78
N SER A 2 -29.59 -13.16 36.18
CA SER A 2 -30.38 -14.33 35.76
C SER A 2 -31.16 -13.96 34.49
N LEU A 3 -31.03 -14.77 33.43
CA LEU A 3 -31.72 -14.60 32.15
C LEU A 3 -33.19 -15.01 32.29
N LEU A 4 -34.09 -14.14 31.85
CA LEU A 4 -35.55 -14.38 31.83
C LEU A 4 -35.92 -15.44 30.78
N ASP A 5 -36.65 -16.47 31.21
CA ASP A 5 -37.21 -17.51 30.35
C ASP A 5 -38.57 -17.05 29.77
N PHE A 6 -38.58 -16.72 28.48
CA PHE A 6 -39.74 -16.20 27.75
C PHE A 6 -40.78 -17.27 27.37
N SER A 7 -40.51 -18.56 27.63
CA SER A 7 -41.37 -19.66 27.20
C SER A 7 -42.73 -19.72 27.93
N ARG A 8 -42.91 -18.96 29.01
CA ARG A 8 -44.13 -18.96 29.84
C ARG A 8 -44.95 -17.68 29.81
N MET A 9 -44.59 -16.68 28.98
CA MET A 9 -45.37 -15.45 28.92
C MET A 9 -46.63 -15.59 28.05
N PRO A 10 -47.80 -15.13 28.52
CA PRO A 10 -49.01 -15.11 27.70
C PRO A 10 -48.80 -14.17 26.49
N ARG A 11 -49.29 -14.56 25.31
CA ARG A 11 -49.07 -13.84 24.03
C ARG A 11 -49.37 -12.32 24.09
N ARG A 12 -50.29 -11.89 24.95
CA ARG A 12 -50.60 -10.46 25.16
C ARG A 12 -49.49 -9.69 25.89
N ALA A 13 -48.74 -10.35 26.78
CA ALA A 13 -47.59 -9.76 27.46
C ALA A 13 -46.39 -9.60 26.51
N ILE A 14 -46.16 -10.58 25.62
CA ILE A 14 -45.10 -10.51 24.61
C ILE A 14 -45.31 -9.30 23.67
N ILE A 15 -46.53 -9.10 23.18
CA ILE A 15 -46.85 -7.96 22.31
C ILE A 15 -46.66 -6.63 23.04
N LEU A 16 -47.03 -6.54 24.32
CA LEU A 16 -46.83 -5.34 25.13
C LEU A 16 -45.34 -5.06 25.39
N THR A 17 -44.54 -6.09 25.64
CA THR A 17 -43.08 -5.95 25.83
C THR A 17 -42.38 -5.51 24.53
N TYR A 18 -42.76 -6.05 23.38
CA TYR A 18 -42.23 -5.58 22.08
C TYR A 18 -42.66 -4.15 21.76
N ALA A 19 -43.90 -3.76 22.07
CA ALA A 19 -44.35 -2.39 21.91
C ALA A 19 -43.61 -1.39 22.82
N ILE A 20 -43.28 -1.80 24.05
CA ILE A 20 -42.48 -0.98 24.98
C ILE A 20 -41.02 -0.88 24.52
N ILE A 21 -40.42 -1.96 24.01
CA ILE A 21 -39.05 -1.92 23.48
C ILE A 21 -39.00 -1.04 22.21
N LEU A 22 -39.97 -1.16 21.31
CA LEU A 22 -40.08 -0.27 20.13
C LEU A 22 -40.31 1.19 20.52
N ALA A 23 -41.13 1.45 21.54
CA ALA A 23 -41.32 2.81 22.06
C ALA A 23 -40.06 3.36 22.73
N LEU A 24 -39.29 2.54 23.45
CA LEU A 24 -38.01 2.96 24.06
C LEU A 24 -36.92 3.18 23.01
N VAL A 25 -36.92 2.43 21.91
CA VAL A 25 -36.04 2.68 20.76
C VAL A 25 -36.43 3.98 20.05
N PHE A 26 -37.73 4.27 19.88
CA PHE A 26 -38.17 5.53 19.26
C PHE A 26 -38.01 6.76 20.15
N VAL A 27 -38.12 6.61 21.48
CA VAL A 27 -37.87 7.71 22.43
C VAL A 27 -36.37 7.92 22.67
N GLY A 28 -35.54 6.89 22.50
CA GLY A 28 -34.08 6.96 22.63
C GLY A 28 -33.32 7.60 21.46
N VAL A 29 -33.98 7.81 20.31
CA VAL A 29 -33.34 8.38 19.10
C VAL A 29 -33.41 9.93 19.07
N TYR A 30 -34.06 10.58 20.04
CA TYR A 30 -34.28 12.03 20.03
C TYR A 30 -33.57 12.82 21.16
N ASN A 31 -32.41 12.36 21.64
CA ASN A 31 -31.64 13.11 22.63
C ASN A 31 -30.11 13.06 22.43
N PHE A 32 -29.65 13.32 21.21
CA PHE A 32 -28.28 13.80 20.96
C PHE A 32 -28.30 15.32 20.88
N GLY A 33 -28.45 15.95 22.04
CA GLY A 33 -28.53 17.40 22.16
C GLY A 33 -28.01 17.85 23.50
N GLN A 34 -26.72 17.58 23.78
CA GLN A 34 -25.82 18.33 24.67
C GLN A 34 -24.54 17.52 24.93
N LEU A 35 -23.53 17.73 24.09
CA LEU A 35 -22.13 17.52 24.46
C LEU A 35 -21.47 18.91 24.52
N PRO A 36 -20.65 19.20 25.55
CA PRO A 36 -20.15 20.54 25.81
C PRO A 36 -19.12 21.02 24.79
N ASP A 37 -19.16 22.32 24.52
CA ASP A 37 -18.30 23.15 23.65
C ASP A 37 -16.80 23.09 24.01
N ILE A 38 -16.12 21.96 23.76
CA ILE A 38 -14.66 21.81 23.88
C ILE A 38 -14.03 21.43 22.54
N LEU A 39 -14.59 21.90 21.41
CA LEU A 39 -13.99 21.77 20.07
C LEU A 39 -14.26 23.00 19.18
N ARG A 40 -14.12 24.22 19.70
CA ARG A 40 -13.88 25.40 18.86
C ARG A 40 -12.37 25.63 18.72
N GLY A 41 -11.73 24.73 17.98
CA GLY A 41 -10.48 25.04 17.31
C GLY A 41 -10.77 25.99 16.15
N SER A 42 -9.94 27.01 16.01
CA SER A 42 -9.98 28.01 14.94
C SER A 42 -10.26 27.39 13.57
N SER A 43 -11.27 27.90 12.88
CA SER A 43 -11.50 27.67 11.46
C SER A 43 -10.28 28.13 10.67
N PHE A 44 -9.42 27.19 10.28
CA PHE A 44 -8.57 27.39 9.11
C PHE A 44 -9.48 27.20 7.90
N GLU A 45 -9.75 28.30 7.20
CA GLU A 45 -10.31 28.25 5.85
C GLU A 45 -9.31 27.46 4.98
N ALA A 46 -9.72 26.27 4.54
CA ALA A 46 -9.06 25.62 3.41
C ALA A 46 -9.13 26.58 2.22
N PRO A 47 -8.05 26.73 1.43
CA PRO A 47 -8.10 27.54 0.22
C PRO A 47 -9.24 27.03 -0.68
N PRO A 48 -10.01 27.92 -1.32
CA PRO A 48 -11.12 27.52 -2.16
C PRO A 48 -10.62 26.63 -3.31
N TYR A 49 -10.92 25.34 -3.23
CA TYR A 49 -10.84 24.41 -4.34
C TYR A 49 -11.92 24.84 -5.35
N GLY A 50 -11.51 25.59 -6.36
CA GLY A 50 -12.45 26.20 -7.31
C GLY A 50 -11.85 27.16 -8.32
N GLN A 51 -10.53 27.14 -8.57
CA GLN A 51 -10.06 27.62 -9.87
C GLN A 51 -10.53 26.61 -10.90
N LYS A 52 -11.55 26.98 -11.68
CA LYS A 52 -11.91 26.30 -12.91
C LYS A 52 -10.68 26.32 -13.80
N ASP A 53 -9.93 25.24 -13.81
CA ASP A 53 -8.92 25.01 -14.83
C ASP A 53 -9.64 25.10 -16.17
N THR A 54 -9.31 26.12 -16.95
CA THR A 54 -9.69 26.18 -18.35
C THR A 54 -9.18 24.90 -19.00
N PRO A 55 -10.03 24.14 -19.71
CA PRO A 55 -9.60 22.92 -20.37
C PRO A 55 -8.40 23.25 -21.25
N PRO A 56 -7.34 22.41 -21.22
CA PRO A 56 -6.16 22.63 -22.04
C PRO A 56 -6.59 22.78 -23.51
N PRO A 57 -5.97 23.71 -24.27
CA PRO A 57 -6.30 23.88 -25.68
C PRO A 57 -6.15 22.54 -26.41
N PRO A 58 -7.11 22.18 -27.29
CA PRO A 58 -7.03 20.95 -28.05
C PRO A 58 -5.76 20.99 -28.92
N GLY A 59 -4.82 20.09 -28.67
CA GLY A 59 -3.54 20.03 -29.38
C GLY A 59 -2.29 19.81 -28.54
N HIS A 60 -2.39 19.53 -27.23
CA HIS A 60 -1.22 19.03 -26.50
C HIS A 60 -0.84 17.64 -27.01
N GLU A 61 0.29 17.57 -27.73
CA GLU A 61 0.94 16.29 -28.03
C GLU A 61 1.11 15.50 -26.73
N PRO A 62 0.86 14.17 -26.75
CA PRO A 62 1.15 13.35 -25.60
C PRO A 62 2.63 13.57 -25.22
N PRO A 63 2.92 13.89 -23.95
CA PRO A 63 4.29 14.15 -23.52
C PRO A 63 5.16 12.92 -23.81
N PRO A 64 6.44 13.12 -24.16
CA PRO A 64 7.32 12.03 -24.54
C PRO A 64 7.36 10.97 -23.43
N ALA A 65 7.20 9.70 -23.81
CA ALA A 65 7.41 8.57 -22.91
C ALA A 65 8.81 8.69 -22.28
N HIS A 66 8.97 8.17 -21.05
CA HIS A 66 10.30 8.10 -20.44
C HIS A 66 11.24 7.36 -21.38
N GLU A 67 12.19 8.09 -21.97
CA GLU A 67 13.22 7.48 -22.80
C GLU A 67 14.18 6.74 -21.86
N SER A 68 13.97 5.43 -21.72
CA SER A 68 15.01 4.56 -21.20
C SER A 68 16.28 4.79 -22.05
N PRO A 69 17.46 4.99 -21.45
CA PRO A 69 18.69 5.17 -22.19
C PRO A 69 18.84 4.04 -23.21
N LYS A 70 19.06 4.37 -24.49
CA LYS A 70 19.45 3.36 -25.47
C LYS A 70 20.74 2.69 -24.96
N PRO A 71 20.79 1.35 -24.87
CA PRO A 71 22.00 0.67 -24.44
C PRO A 71 23.17 1.09 -25.35
N ALA A 72 24.32 1.42 -24.77
CA ALA A 72 25.55 1.50 -25.55
C ALA A 72 25.79 0.15 -26.24
N GLU A 73 26.33 0.16 -27.46
CA GLU A 73 26.66 -1.06 -28.20
C GLU A 73 27.45 -2.01 -27.29
N GLY A 74 26.86 -3.16 -26.93
CA GLY A 74 27.60 -4.29 -26.36
C GLY A 74 27.01 -5.03 -25.16
N GLN A 75 26.08 -4.50 -24.36
CA GLN A 75 25.49 -5.30 -23.27
C GLN A 75 24.26 -4.62 -22.63
N TYR A 76 23.06 -5.18 -22.82
CA TYR A 76 21.88 -4.77 -22.05
C TYR A 76 21.93 -5.39 -20.64
N CYS A 77 21.70 -4.61 -19.59
CA CYS A 77 21.64 -5.11 -18.22
C CYS A 77 20.40 -4.62 -17.49
N LYS A 78 19.92 -5.43 -16.56
CA LYS A 78 18.85 -5.10 -15.64
C LYS A 78 19.20 -5.52 -14.22
N TRP A 79 18.33 -5.13 -13.30
CA TRP A 79 18.39 -5.51 -11.91
C TRP A 79 17.26 -6.47 -11.61
N VAL A 80 17.52 -7.47 -10.79
CA VAL A 80 16.52 -8.44 -10.34
C VAL A 80 16.59 -8.52 -8.83
N PHE A 81 15.43 -8.71 -8.20
CA PHE A 81 15.37 -8.95 -6.76
C PHE A 81 16.28 -10.13 -6.38
N ASP A 82 16.95 -10.00 -5.23
CA ASP A 82 17.88 -10.98 -4.69
C ASP A 82 17.38 -11.52 -3.35
N LYS A 83 17.16 -10.63 -2.38
CA LYS A 83 16.66 -11.00 -1.06
C LYS A 83 16.03 -9.83 -0.31
N TYR A 84 15.22 -10.19 0.69
CA TYR A 84 14.74 -9.28 1.73
C TYR A 84 15.53 -9.48 3.02
N GLU A 85 15.82 -8.39 3.72
CA GLU A 85 16.44 -8.40 5.04
C GLU A 85 15.67 -7.48 5.98
N SER A 86 15.08 -8.07 7.03
CA SER A 86 14.46 -7.33 8.13
C SER A 86 15.53 -6.50 8.85
N SER A 87 15.16 -5.30 9.32
CA SER A 87 16.02 -4.54 10.23
C SER A 87 16.12 -5.24 11.59
N ALA A 88 17.17 -4.94 12.36
CA ALA A 88 17.32 -5.48 13.71
C ALA A 88 16.10 -5.15 14.61
N TYR A 89 15.51 -3.97 14.43
CA TYR A 89 14.32 -3.56 15.17
C TYR A 89 13.06 -4.31 14.70
N GLU A 90 12.88 -4.54 13.40
CA GLU A 90 11.78 -5.37 12.90
C GLU A 90 11.84 -6.78 13.49
N ASP A 91 13.03 -7.40 13.51
CA ASP A 91 13.21 -8.74 14.08
C ASP A 91 12.95 -8.77 15.59
N GLU A 92 13.42 -7.76 16.33
CA GLU A 92 13.14 -7.60 17.75
C GLU A 92 11.62 -7.46 17.99
N TRP A 93 10.96 -6.55 17.27
CA TRP A 93 9.52 -6.34 17.40
C TRP A 93 8.73 -7.61 17.07
N PHE A 94 9.08 -8.28 15.98
CA PHE A 94 8.43 -9.51 15.55
C PHE A 94 8.47 -10.61 16.62
N GLN A 95 9.57 -10.71 17.38
CA GLN A 95 9.68 -11.65 18.50
C GLN A 95 8.78 -11.28 19.69
N GLU A 96 8.41 -10.01 19.84
CA GLU A 96 7.52 -9.54 20.89
C GLU A 96 6.05 -9.72 20.56
N VAL A 97 5.66 -9.66 19.27
CA VAL A 97 4.27 -9.76 18.79
C VAL A 97 3.45 -10.85 19.49
N PRO A 98 3.91 -12.11 19.62
CA PRO A 98 3.15 -13.16 20.29
C PRO A 98 2.72 -12.84 21.73
N ASN A 99 3.51 -12.01 22.44
CA ASN A 99 3.28 -11.63 23.83
C ASN A 99 2.45 -10.36 23.98
N VAL A 100 2.28 -9.58 22.89
CA VAL A 100 1.65 -8.26 22.93
C VAL A 100 0.42 -8.14 22.02
N GLN A 101 -0.08 -9.26 21.46
CA GLN A 101 -1.27 -9.28 20.61
C GLN A 101 -2.59 -9.79 21.28
N PRO A 102 -2.84 -9.65 22.61
CA PRO A 102 -4.08 -10.17 23.17
C PRO A 102 -5.30 -9.51 22.52
N THR A 103 -6.35 -10.31 22.34
CA THR A 103 -7.62 -9.88 21.74
C THR A 103 -8.54 -9.16 22.73
N THR A 104 -8.05 -8.89 23.95
CA THR A 104 -8.79 -8.27 25.05
C THR A 104 -8.15 -6.96 25.53
N PRO A 105 -8.93 -5.95 25.95
CA PRO A 105 -8.40 -4.66 26.41
C PRO A 105 -7.54 -4.74 27.69
N ASP A 106 -7.81 -5.70 28.58
CA ASP A 106 -7.31 -5.72 29.95
C ASP A 106 -5.89 -6.33 30.12
N GLY A 107 -5.15 -6.52 29.02
CA GLY A 107 -3.79 -7.08 29.02
C GLY A 107 -2.71 -6.11 28.53
N THR A 108 -1.46 -6.62 28.46
CA THR A 108 -0.37 -6.03 27.66
C THR A 108 -0.76 -6.14 26.20
N ASN A 109 -1.51 -5.15 25.71
CA ASN A 109 -1.83 -5.05 24.30
C ASN A 109 -0.72 -4.32 23.55
N ILE A 110 -0.80 -4.39 22.23
CA ILE A 110 0.24 -3.88 21.35
C ILE A 110 0.45 -2.38 21.49
N CYS A 111 -0.63 -1.63 21.73
CA CYS A 111 -0.56 -0.19 21.98
C CYS A 111 0.23 0.11 23.26
N LYS A 112 0.00 -0.64 24.34
CA LYS A 112 0.79 -0.49 25.58
C LYS A 112 2.23 -0.93 25.41
N ALA A 113 2.49 -1.99 24.65
CA ALA A 113 3.85 -2.41 24.34
C ALA A 113 4.60 -1.31 23.57
N GLN A 114 3.95 -0.67 22.59
CA GLN A 114 4.50 0.44 21.82
C GLN A 114 4.92 1.63 22.68
N GLN A 115 4.32 1.82 23.85
CA GLN A 115 4.64 2.90 24.79
C GLN A 115 5.96 2.69 25.55
N ALA A 116 6.58 1.49 25.47
CA ALA A 116 7.91 1.32 26.03
C ALA A 116 8.92 2.23 25.30
N GLU A 117 9.82 2.85 26.07
CA GLU A 117 10.74 3.91 25.60
C GLU A 117 11.45 3.55 24.28
N LYS A 118 11.94 2.32 24.16
CA LYS A 118 12.62 1.84 22.95
C LYS A 118 11.72 1.84 21.70
N HIS A 119 10.44 1.45 21.83
CA HIS A 119 9.51 1.43 20.70
C HIS A 119 8.98 2.82 20.39
N VAL A 120 8.81 3.70 21.38
CA VAL A 120 8.50 5.11 21.15
C VAL A 120 9.60 5.77 20.33
N ALA A 121 10.86 5.58 20.72
CA ALA A 121 12.00 6.14 20.01
C ALA A 121 12.09 5.64 18.56
N ALA A 122 12.00 4.31 18.37
CA ALA A 122 12.02 3.71 17.04
C ALA A 122 10.84 4.17 16.18
N SER A 123 9.61 4.17 16.71
CA SER A 123 8.41 4.59 15.98
C SER A 123 8.49 6.04 15.53
N ARG A 124 8.98 6.94 16.40
CA ARG A 124 9.20 8.36 16.03
C ARG A 124 10.26 8.50 14.94
N ALA A 125 11.36 7.74 15.03
CA ALA A 125 12.40 7.75 14.01
C ALA A 125 11.88 7.23 12.66
N ILE A 126 11.18 6.09 12.65
CA ILE A 126 10.64 5.47 11.44
C ILE A 126 9.60 6.37 10.77
N VAL A 127 8.55 6.77 11.48
CA VAL A 127 7.45 7.56 10.91
C VAL A 127 7.90 8.98 10.61
N GLY A 128 8.71 9.61 11.48
CA GLY A 128 9.28 10.92 11.21
C GLY A 128 10.16 10.91 9.96
N ARG A 129 10.93 9.84 9.74
CA ARG A 129 11.73 9.65 8.53
C ARG A 129 10.85 9.45 7.29
N ALA A 130 9.82 8.61 7.36
CA ALA A 130 8.88 8.40 6.25
C ALA A 130 8.14 9.70 5.87
N ILE A 131 7.66 10.46 6.85
CA ILE A 131 7.06 11.80 6.64
C ILE A 131 8.07 12.73 5.96
N ASN A 132 9.31 12.79 6.44
CA ASN A 132 10.33 13.65 5.84
C ASN A 132 10.62 13.28 4.38
N LEU A 133 10.73 11.98 4.08
CA LEU A 133 11.00 11.47 2.74
C LEU A 133 9.84 11.70 1.77
N THR A 134 8.60 11.68 2.26
CA THR A 134 7.39 11.89 1.45
C THR A 134 6.98 13.37 1.34
N ALA A 135 7.41 14.21 2.29
CA ALA A 135 7.20 15.66 2.34
C ALA A 135 8.13 16.46 1.42
N ILE A 136 8.49 15.91 0.25
CA ILE A 136 9.22 16.65 -0.79
C ILE A 136 8.26 17.52 -1.61
N ASP A 137 8.78 18.59 -2.22
CA ASP A 137 8.00 19.52 -3.06
C ASP A 137 7.15 18.73 -4.09
N PRO A 138 5.81 18.87 -4.08
CA PRO A 138 4.94 18.13 -4.99
C PRO A 138 5.19 18.46 -6.48
N LYS A 139 5.93 19.53 -6.78
CA LYS A 139 6.35 19.88 -8.15
C LYS A 139 7.52 19.04 -8.65
N ILE A 140 8.21 18.29 -7.78
CA ILE A 140 9.28 17.40 -8.18
C ILE A 140 8.70 16.27 -9.03
N GLN A 141 9.21 16.15 -10.24
CA GLN A 141 8.91 15.05 -11.16
C GLN A 141 10.18 14.29 -11.48
N TRP A 142 10.17 12.99 -11.24
CA TRP A 142 11.27 12.10 -11.61
C TRP A 142 11.20 11.78 -13.10
N LYS A 143 11.81 12.63 -13.93
CA LYS A 143 11.77 12.45 -15.40
C LYS A 143 12.72 11.37 -15.91
N THR A 144 13.72 11.03 -15.13
CA THR A 144 14.84 10.18 -15.52
C THR A 144 15.24 9.30 -14.34
N TYR A 145 15.67 8.08 -14.65
CA TYR A 145 16.30 7.20 -13.67
C TYR A 145 17.50 7.88 -13.03
N ASP A 146 17.65 7.68 -11.73
CA ASP A 146 18.91 7.89 -11.03
C ASP A 146 19.53 9.32 -11.01
N THR A 147 18.72 10.37 -11.09
CA THR A 147 19.25 11.75 -11.16
C THR A 147 19.44 12.46 -9.83
N MET A 148 19.14 11.82 -8.70
CA MET A 148 19.25 12.48 -7.41
C MET A 148 20.71 12.49 -6.92
N PRO A 149 21.17 13.62 -6.33
CA PRO A 149 22.48 13.66 -5.68
C PRO A 149 22.58 12.62 -4.57
N THR A 150 23.81 12.13 -4.39
CA THR A 150 24.12 11.17 -3.35
C THR A 150 24.37 11.87 -2.01
N THR A 151 24.00 11.21 -0.92
CA THR A 151 24.17 11.65 0.47
C THR A 151 24.60 10.47 1.35
N THR A 152 24.92 10.76 2.60
CA THR A 152 25.02 9.75 3.66
C THR A 152 23.63 9.35 4.16
N LEU A 153 23.53 8.14 4.72
CA LEU A 153 22.31 7.69 5.41
C LEU A 153 21.95 8.57 6.60
N ASP A 154 20.65 8.76 6.80
CA ASP A 154 20.12 9.34 8.03
C ASP A 154 20.24 8.31 9.17
N PRO A 155 20.54 8.70 10.42
CA PRO A 155 20.54 7.77 11.55
C PRO A 155 19.24 6.96 11.69
N ALA A 156 18.08 7.50 11.32
CA ALA A 156 16.81 6.79 11.35
C ALA A 156 16.74 5.64 10.33
N ASP A 157 17.54 5.68 9.26
CA ASP A 157 17.59 4.64 8.23
C ASP A 157 18.11 3.29 8.79
N GLN A 158 18.72 3.27 9.98
CA GLN A 158 19.08 2.04 10.68
C GLN A 158 17.86 1.17 11.06
N TYR A 159 16.70 1.79 11.24
CA TYR A 159 15.45 1.09 11.57
C TYR A 159 14.77 0.48 10.34
N MET A 160 15.18 0.89 9.13
CA MET A 160 14.57 0.45 7.88
C MET A 160 15.05 -0.95 7.48
N SER A 161 14.14 -1.73 6.91
CA SER A 161 14.43 -3.03 6.30
C SER A 161 14.97 -2.81 4.88
N ARG A 162 15.52 -3.85 4.26
CA ARG A 162 16.29 -3.74 3.00
C ARG A 162 15.79 -4.73 1.96
N MET A 163 15.55 -4.22 0.75
CA MET A 163 15.34 -5.00 -0.48
C MET A 163 16.65 -4.99 -1.27
N TYR A 164 17.23 -6.16 -1.50
CA TYR A 164 18.47 -6.33 -2.25
C TYR A 164 18.17 -6.71 -3.69
N TYR A 165 18.99 -6.17 -4.59
CA TYR A 165 18.92 -6.43 -6.02
C TYR A 165 20.29 -6.81 -6.54
N ARG A 166 20.33 -7.78 -7.44
CA ARG A 166 21.55 -8.18 -8.16
C ARG A 166 21.46 -7.78 -9.62
N ARG A 167 22.60 -7.49 -10.22
CA ARG A 167 22.68 -7.11 -11.63
C ARG A 167 22.78 -8.36 -12.50
N VAL A 168 22.03 -8.37 -13.61
CA VAL A 168 22.13 -9.39 -14.66
C VAL A 168 22.23 -8.71 -16.02
N CYS A 169 22.88 -9.36 -16.97
CA CYS A 169 23.03 -8.82 -18.31
C CYS A 169 22.60 -9.83 -19.36
N TYR A 170 22.07 -9.34 -20.47
CA TYR A 170 21.55 -10.12 -21.57
C TYR A 170 22.66 -10.46 -22.56
N ASN A 171 22.81 -11.75 -22.86
CA ASN A 171 23.66 -12.23 -23.95
C ASN A 171 22.76 -12.40 -25.19
N GLU A 172 22.97 -11.59 -26.23
CA GLU A 172 22.13 -11.65 -27.43
C GLU A 172 22.30 -12.95 -28.24
N GLU A 173 23.50 -13.53 -28.26
CA GLU A 173 23.78 -14.77 -28.98
C GLU A 173 23.03 -15.95 -28.37
N LYS A 174 23.08 -16.05 -27.03
CA LYS A 174 22.45 -17.11 -26.26
C LYS A 174 20.99 -16.83 -25.90
N ARG A 175 20.57 -15.58 -26.03
CA ARG A 175 19.23 -15.07 -25.67
C ARG A 175 18.86 -15.34 -24.21
N GLU A 176 19.85 -15.24 -23.34
CA GLU A 176 19.71 -15.51 -21.91
C GLU A 176 20.31 -14.39 -21.06
N PHE A 177 19.76 -14.19 -19.87
CA PHE A 177 20.37 -13.34 -18.86
C PHE A 177 21.41 -14.13 -18.07
N TYR A 178 22.56 -13.52 -17.80
CA TYR A 178 23.61 -14.07 -16.96
C TYR A 178 23.97 -13.12 -15.80
N PRO A 179 24.47 -13.64 -14.67
CA PRO A 179 24.91 -12.82 -13.55
C PRO A 179 25.98 -11.80 -13.96
N ALA A 180 25.88 -10.58 -13.46
CA ALA A 180 26.83 -9.51 -13.72
C ALA A 180 27.27 -8.83 -12.43
N SER A 181 28.41 -8.14 -12.48
CA SER A 181 28.88 -7.34 -11.34
C SER A 181 27.91 -6.21 -11.03
N GLY A 182 27.51 -6.15 -9.78
CA GLY A 182 26.75 -5.06 -9.20
C GLY A 182 25.67 -5.55 -8.25
N HIS A 183 25.41 -4.75 -7.22
CA HIS A 183 24.33 -4.93 -6.27
C HIS A 183 23.65 -3.60 -5.98
N GLY A 184 22.37 -3.66 -5.66
CA GLY A 184 21.52 -2.55 -5.28
C GLY A 184 20.84 -2.84 -3.96
N ILE A 185 20.56 -1.79 -3.20
CA ILE A 185 19.83 -1.85 -1.95
C ILE A 185 18.79 -0.74 -1.98
N GLN A 186 17.55 -1.08 -1.65
CA GLN A 186 16.51 -0.10 -1.38
C GLN A 186 16.00 -0.28 0.04
N LEU A 187 15.80 0.83 0.74
CA LEU A 187 15.12 0.81 2.01
C LEU A 187 13.62 0.55 1.82
N ILE A 188 13.00 0.02 2.86
CA ILE A 188 11.56 -0.10 3.00
C ILE A 188 11.24 0.09 4.48
N GLU A 189 10.10 0.69 4.79
CA GLU A 189 9.67 0.80 6.19
C GLU A 189 9.66 -0.59 6.82
N PRO A 190 10.13 -0.74 8.08
CA PRO A 190 10.08 -2.03 8.74
C PRO A 190 8.62 -2.43 8.95
N LEU A 191 8.39 -3.72 9.17
CA LEU A 191 7.13 -4.18 9.74
C LEU A 191 7.19 -3.95 11.24
N PHE A 192 6.34 -3.07 11.79
CA PHE A 192 6.36 -2.73 13.21
C PHE A 192 5.00 -2.23 13.70
N GLY A 193 4.84 -2.15 15.02
CA GLY A 193 3.60 -1.77 15.66
C GLY A 193 2.42 -2.66 15.30
N MET A 194 1.31 -2.03 14.90
CA MET A 194 0.08 -2.71 14.48
C MET A 194 0.07 -3.05 12.99
N LEU A 195 1.22 -2.97 12.31
CA LEU A 195 1.29 -2.83 10.83
C LEU A 195 0.49 -1.61 10.33
N ARG A 196 0.29 -0.64 11.20
CA ARG A 196 -0.44 0.60 10.97
C ARG A 196 0.31 1.71 11.68
N ASP A 197 -0.03 2.93 11.32
CA ASP A 197 0.55 4.10 11.95
C ASP A 197 0.26 4.12 13.47
N PRO A 198 1.30 4.05 14.34
CA PRO A 198 1.10 4.02 15.79
C PRO A 198 0.71 5.38 16.38
N PHE A 199 0.73 6.46 15.59
CA PHE A 199 0.25 7.78 15.97
C PHE A 199 -1.25 7.96 15.70
N ASP A 200 -1.87 6.95 15.10
CA ASP A 200 -3.28 6.98 14.75
C ASP A 200 -4.24 6.74 15.94
N LEU A 201 -5.53 6.97 15.73
CA LEU A 201 -6.55 6.99 16.79
C LEU A 201 -6.84 5.62 17.41
N TRP A 202 -6.49 4.51 16.74
CA TRP A 202 -6.94 3.17 17.11
C TRP A 202 -6.39 2.68 18.45
N CYS A 203 -5.27 3.24 18.91
CA CYS A 203 -4.75 2.99 20.26
C CYS A 203 -5.41 3.83 21.36
N GLY A 204 -6.38 4.69 21.04
CA GLY A 204 -7.10 5.50 22.03
C GLY A 204 -6.16 6.39 22.85
N SER A 205 -6.18 6.23 24.17
CA SER A 205 -5.26 6.94 25.08
C SER A 205 -3.81 6.46 24.99
N ASP A 206 -3.60 5.23 24.50
CA ASP A 206 -2.29 4.59 24.37
C ASP A 206 -1.65 4.87 22.99
N LYS A 207 -2.20 5.81 22.20
CA LYS A 207 -1.58 6.20 20.93
C LYS A 207 -0.28 6.98 21.16
N LEU A 208 0.66 6.84 20.23
CA LEU A 208 1.89 7.63 20.29
C LEU A 208 1.61 9.09 19.90
N THR A 209 2.53 9.98 20.28
CA THR A 209 2.53 11.38 19.86
C THR A 209 3.89 11.79 19.32
N ILE A 210 3.88 12.55 18.24
CA ILE A 210 5.05 13.21 17.65
C ILE A 210 4.68 14.65 17.32
N GLU A 211 5.64 15.56 17.52
CA GLU A 211 5.43 16.98 17.26
C GLU A 211 5.17 17.20 15.77
N ASN A 212 4.23 18.10 15.44
CA ASN A 212 3.88 18.46 14.05
C ASN A 212 3.41 17.27 13.20
N TYR A 213 2.85 16.23 13.83
CA TYR A 213 2.27 15.10 13.12
C TYR A 213 1.09 15.57 12.23
N PRO A 214 1.10 15.32 10.92
CA PRO A 214 0.03 15.70 10.01
C PRO A 214 -1.21 14.82 10.21
N ASN A 215 -2.00 15.11 11.25
CA ASN A 215 -3.17 14.31 11.63
C ASN A 215 -4.42 14.63 10.78
N THR A 216 -4.31 14.57 9.45
CA THR A 216 -5.40 14.98 8.54
C THR A 216 -6.50 13.93 8.43
N ASN A 217 -6.21 12.65 8.71
CA ASN A 217 -7.20 11.59 8.74
C ASN A 217 -6.92 10.61 9.89
N PRO A 218 -7.41 10.92 11.10
CA PRO A 218 -7.26 10.00 12.21
C PRO A 218 -8.11 8.75 11.89
N GLY A 219 -7.45 7.62 11.71
CA GLY A 219 -7.97 6.28 11.50
C GLY A 219 -7.40 5.59 10.26
N GLN A 220 -6.85 6.36 9.32
CA GLN A 220 -6.40 5.87 8.01
C GLN A 220 -5.10 6.55 7.58
N SER A 221 -4.22 6.83 8.55
CA SER A 221 -2.92 7.42 8.25
C SER A 221 -2.09 6.50 7.38
N LYS A 222 -1.56 7.06 6.29
CA LYS A 222 -0.65 6.41 5.35
C LYS A 222 0.80 6.90 5.54
N HIS A 223 1.09 7.62 6.63
CA HIS A 223 2.40 8.25 6.85
C HIS A 223 3.54 7.27 7.13
N HIS A 224 3.21 6.01 7.48
CA HIS A 224 4.20 4.94 7.61
C HIS A 224 4.58 4.29 6.27
N ILE A 225 3.78 4.46 5.20
CA ILE A 225 4.00 3.82 3.91
C ILE A 225 5.11 4.56 3.15
N LEU A 226 6.12 3.83 2.68
CA LEU A 226 7.23 4.37 1.89
C LEU A 226 7.28 3.77 0.47
N PRO A 227 6.58 4.40 -0.49
CA PRO A 227 6.62 3.97 -1.89
C PRO A 227 8.03 3.96 -2.46
N GLN A 228 8.27 3.16 -3.50
CA GLN A 228 9.60 2.98 -4.10
C GLN A 228 10.26 4.31 -4.51
N GLY A 229 9.50 5.27 -5.02
CA GLY A 229 10.02 6.60 -5.41
C GLY A 229 10.57 7.45 -4.26
N PHE A 230 10.09 7.22 -3.05
CA PHE A 230 10.50 7.95 -1.84
C PHE A 230 11.47 7.16 -0.97
N ALA A 231 11.63 5.88 -1.27
CA ALA A 231 12.50 5.00 -0.52
C ALA A 231 13.97 5.24 -0.88
N PRO A 232 14.85 5.55 0.09
CA PRO A 232 16.26 5.72 -0.18
C PRO A 232 16.86 4.45 -0.80
N TYR A 233 17.78 4.64 -1.73
CA TYR A 233 18.44 3.54 -2.41
C TYR A 233 19.90 3.83 -2.72
N THR A 234 20.67 2.77 -2.90
CA THR A 234 22.04 2.83 -3.37
C THR A 234 22.33 1.64 -4.27
N TYR A 235 23.30 1.78 -5.16
CA TYR A 235 23.74 0.67 -5.99
C TYR A 235 25.16 0.90 -6.51
N THR A 236 25.79 -0.18 -6.94
CA THR A 236 27.10 -0.15 -7.60
C THR A 236 27.14 -1.16 -8.73
N THR A 237 27.86 -0.84 -9.81
CA THR A 237 28.15 -1.79 -10.90
C THR A 237 29.48 -2.50 -10.72
N LYS A 238 30.19 -2.23 -9.62
CA LYS A 238 31.46 -2.86 -9.25
C LYS A 238 31.24 -4.29 -8.76
N ALA A 239 32.33 -5.06 -8.63
CA ALA A 239 32.31 -6.43 -8.15
C ALA A 239 31.75 -6.53 -6.72
N ALA A 240 31.30 -7.74 -6.34
CA ALA A 240 30.78 -8.04 -5.02
C ALA A 240 31.78 -7.68 -3.90
N GLY A 241 31.27 -7.20 -2.77
CA GLY A 241 32.07 -6.80 -1.59
C GLY A 241 32.46 -5.32 -1.53
N VAL A 242 32.18 -4.52 -2.56
CA VAL A 242 32.33 -3.06 -2.51
C VAL A 242 31.01 -2.43 -2.07
N GLU A 243 30.84 -2.19 -0.77
CA GLU A 243 29.64 -1.48 -0.29
C GLU A 243 29.54 -0.10 -0.91
N SER A 244 28.35 0.25 -1.38
CA SER A 244 28.06 1.60 -1.83
C SER A 244 27.73 2.48 -0.64
N THR A 245 28.51 3.54 -0.46
CA THR A 245 28.27 4.58 0.57
C THR A 245 27.44 5.75 0.04
N GLU A 246 27.10 5.73 -1.24
CA GLU A 246 26.46 6.82 -1.96
C GLU A 246 24.95 6.59 -2.06
N TRP A 247 24.20 7.12 -1.09
CA TRP A 247 22.74 6.91 -1.00
C TRP A 247 21.98 8.03 -1.68
N ARG A 248 20.90 7.70 -2.36
CA ARG A 248 19.93 8.66 -2.90
C ARG A 248 18.70 8.60 -2.02
N THR A 249 18.18 9.74 -1.59
CA THR A 249 17.03 9.77 -0.67
C THR A 249 15.70 9.53 -1.36
N HIS A 250 15.62 9.78 -2.67
CA HIS A 250 14.41 9.63 -3.48
C HIS A 250 14.78 9.44 -4.96
N GLY A 251 13.79 9.19 -5.80
CA GLY A 251 13.92 9.04 -7.25
C GLY A 251 13.55 7.65 -7.74
N ILE A 252 13.63 7.46 -9.06
CA ILE A 252 13.33 6.17 -9.70
C ILE A 252 14.61 5.32 -9.69
N PRO A 253 14.66 4.21 -8.94
CA PRO A 253 15.84 3.36 -8.90
C PRO A 253 16.02 2.55 -10.20
N PRO A 254 17.22 2.04 -10.48
CA PRO A 254 17.50 1.26 -11.70
C PRO A 254 16.70 -0.06 -11.87
N TRP A 255 16.08 -0.57 -10.80
CA TRP A 255 15.23 -1.77 -10.83
C TRP A 255 13.74 -1.47 -10.96
N HIS A 256 13.31 -0.20 -11.01
CA HIS A 256 11.88 0.15 -11.09
C HIS A 256 11.20 -0.47 -12.32
N SER A 257 11.83 -0.40 -13.48
CA SER A 257 11.35 -1.13 -14.66
C SER A 257 12.51 -1.39 -15.61
N PHE A 258 12.32 -2.30 -16.56
CA PHE A 258 13.40 -2.69 -17.46
C PHE A 258 12.87 -2.98 -18.87
N LEU A 259 13.69 -2.74 -19.88
CA LEU A 259 13.38 -3.15 -21.24
C LEU A 259 13.43 -4.68 -21.33
N ARG A 260 12.44 -5.31 -21.97
CA ARG A 260 12.51 -6.74 -22.23
C ARG A 260 13.06 -7.02 -23.63
N PRO A 261 14.13 -7.83 -23.75
CA PRO A 261 14.61 -8.27 -25.04
C PRO A 261 13.59 -9.21 -25.70
N VAL A 262 13.27 -8.94 -26.96
CA VAL A 262 12.39 -9.73 -27.81
C VAL A 262 13.13 -10.05 -29.09
N TYR A 263 13.45 -11.33 -29.29
CA TYR A 263 14.13 -11.77 -30.49
C TYR A 263 13.16 -11.87 -31.67
N ASN A 264 13.56 -11.28 -32.79
CA ASN A 264 12.88 -11.39 -34.07
C ASN A 264 13.88 -11.90 -35.13
N GLU A 265 13.47 -12.85 -35.97
CA GLU A 265 14.35 -13.48 -36.97
C GLU A 265 14.85 -12.50 -38.04
N GLN A 266 14.06 -11.46 -38.37
CA GLN A 266 14.35 -10.52 -39.44
C GLN A 266 15.21 -9.35 -38.96
N VAL A 267 15.00 -8.86 -37.74
CA VAL A 267 15.66 -7.65 -37.22
C VAL A 267 16.55 -7.88 -36.00
N GLY A 268 16.67 -9.12 -35.51
CA GLY A 268 17.47 -9.46 -34.33
C GLY A 268 16.75 -9.14 -33.02
N THR A 269 17.53 -8.83 -31.97
CA THR A 269 16.98 -8.47 -30.66
C THR A 269 16.39 -7.06 -30.71
N THR A 270 15.10 -6.95 -30.41
CA THR A 270 14.40 -5.70 -30.15
C THR A 270 14.08 -5.59 -28.66
N PHE A 271 13.62 -4.42 -28.20
CA PHE A 271 13.33 -4.19 -26.80
C PHE A 271 11.90 -3.66 -26.63
N SER A 272 11.07 -4.36 -25.85
CA SER A 272 9.76 -3.85 -25.45
C SER A 272 9.92 -2.86 -24.31
N THR A 273 9.17 -1.76 -24.41
CA THR A 273 9.10 -0.72 -23.36
C THR A 273 8.16 -1.19 -22.26
N PRO A 274 8.57 -1.07 -20.98
CA PRO A 274 7.71 -1.40 -19.86
C PRO A 274 6.59 -0.38 -19.68
N GLN A 275 5.53 -0.80 -18.99
CA GLN A 275 4.42 0.05 -18.57
C GLN A 275 4.45 0.24 -17.06
N ASN A 276 3.96 1.38 -16.58
CA ASN A 276 3.57 1.54 -15.19
C ASN A 276 2.08 1.23 -15.08
N ILE A 277 1.71 0.26 -14.24
CA ILE A 277 0.34 -0.22 -14.11
C ILE A 277 -0.08 -0.08 -12.66
N HIS A 278 -1.29 0.43 -12.46
CA HIS A 278 -1.96 0.40 -11.16
C HIS A 278 -3.26 -0.38 -11.26
N VAL A 279 -3.48 -1.27 -10.29
CA VAL A 279 -4.75 -1.99 -10.10
C VAL A 279 -5.18 -1.78 -8.65
N ASP A 280 -6.39 -1.29 -8.48
CA ASP A 280 -7.06 -1.08 -7.20
C ASP A 280 -8.23 -2.06 -7.09
N LEU A 281 -8.12 -3.04 -6.19
CA LEU A 281 -9.18 -3.99 -5.90
C LEU A 281 -9.92 -3.53 -4.64
N GLY A 282 -11.20 -3.17 -4.81
CA GLY A 282 -12.04 -2.48 -3.82
C GLY A 282 -11.76 -0.98 -3.79
N SER A 283 -11.87 -0.35 -4.96
CA SER A 283 -11.39 1.02 -5.16
C SER A 283 -12.26 2.10 -4.53
N SER A 284 -13.56 1.83 -4.32
CA SER A 284 -14.57 2.89 -4.20
C SER A 284 -14.46 3.93 -5.33
N TYR A 285 -14.88 5.18 -5.09
CA TYR A 285 -14.62 6.29 -6.00
C TYR A 285 -13.16 6.78 -5.94
N PHE A 286 -12.67 7.39 -7.02
CA PHE A 286 -11.28 7.87 -7.12
C PHE A 286 -10.85 8.83 -5.99
N GLY A 287 -11.71 9.81 -5.66
CA GLY A 287 -11.55 10.73 -4.52
C GLY A 287 -12.22 10.25 -3.23
N GLY A 288 -12.66 8.99 -3.21
CA GLY A 288 -13.35 8.34 -2.11
C GLY A 288 -14.84 8.68 -2.03
N TRP A 289 -15.56 7.97 -1.16
CA TRP A 289 -17.01 8.12 -0.96
C TRP A 289 -17.47 9.53 -0.59
N THR A 290 -16.59 10.30 0.03
CA THR A 290 -16.79 11.73 0.25
C THR A 290 -15.71 12.43 -0.56
N LYS A 291 -16.09 13.39 -1.42
CA LYS A 291 -15.19 14.14 -2.34
C LYS A 291 -14.04 14.93 -1.65
N ALA A 292 -13.81 14.70 -0.35
CA ALA A 292 -12.80 15.32 0.49
C ALA A 292 -12.02 14.31 1.35
N SER A 293 -12.12 13.01 1.09
CA SER A 293 -11.46 12.01 1.93
C SER A 293 -10.01 11.77 1.48
N SER A 294 -9.05 12.12 2.34
CA SER A 294 -7.68 11.60 2.26
C SER A 294 -7.60 10.07 2.52
N ALA A 295 -8.75 9.45 2.76
CA ALA A 295 -8.96 8.01 2.74
C ALA A 295 -8.74 7.40 1.35
N ALA A 296 -9.10 8.14 0.30
CA ALA A 296 -9.25 7.64 -1.06
C ALA A 296 -7.96 7.03 -1.62
N SER A 297 -8.03 5.75 -1.99
CA SER A 297 -6.93 5.00 -2.58
C SER A 297 -6.51 5.60 -3.92
N GLY A 298 -7.45 5.79 -4.84
CA GLY A 298 -7.18 6.26 -6.20
C GLY A 298 -6.39 7.57 -6.24
N GLN A 299 -6.88 8.58 -5.51
CA GLN A 299 -6.21 9.88 -5.37
C GLN A 299 -4.81 9.72 -4.75
N TRP A 300 -4.67 8.91 -3.69
CA TRP A 300 -3.37 8.72 -3.03
C TRP A 300 -2.33 8.11 -3.98
N PHE A 301 -2.69 7.10 -4.77
CA PHE A 301 -1.77 6.50 -5.75
C PHE A 301 -1.41 7.47 -6.88
N TYR A 302 -2.38 8.28 -7.32
CA TYR A 302 -2.12 9.32 -8.30
C TYR A 302 -1.11 10.36 -7.77
N ASP A 303 -1.30 10.85 -6.55
CA ASP A 303 -0.45 11.90 -5.97
C ASP A 303 0.97 11.41 -5.62
N ASN A 304 1.11 10.14 -5.22
CA ASN A 304 2.38 9.58 -4.77
C ASN A 304 3.21 8.95 -5.90
N TYR A 305 2.58 8.47 -6.97
CA TYR A 305 3.27 7.84 -8.10
C TYR A 305 3.09 8.67 -9.37
N HIS A 306 1.84 8.82 -9.84
CA HIS A 306 1.55 9.36 -11.16
C HIS A 306 2.03 10.80 -11.34
N ALA A 307 1.61 11.69 -10.45
CA ALA A 307 1.91 13.12 -10.51
C ALA A 307 3.41 13.42 -10.37
N ARG A 308 4.17 12.49 -9.77
CA ARG A 308 5.60 12.65 -9.44
C ARG A 308 6.55 12.02 -10.47
N GLY A 309 6.05 11.69 -11.64
CA GLY A 309 6.88 11.17 -12.74
C GLY A 309 7.00 9.65 -12.79
N GLN A 310 6.23 8.92 -11.97
CA GLN A 310 5.97 7.49 -12.19
C GLN A 310 4.58 7.33 -12.82
N ARG A 311 4.37 7.97 -13.96
CA ARG A 311 3.07 8.03 -14.62
C ARG A 311 2.56 6.65 -15.01
N PHE A 312 1.41 6.27 -14.48
CA PHE A 312 0.70 5.08 -14.92
C PHE A 312 0.30 5.18 -16.40
N ASN A 313 0.54 4.11 -17.14
CA ASN A 313 0.03 3.89 -18.49
C ASN A 313 -1.35 3.20 -18.48
N ARG A 314 -1.70 2.60 -17.35
CA ARG A 314 -2.98 1.94 -17.11
C ARG A 314 -3.35 2.08 -15.64
N PHE A 315 -4.58 2.50 -15.38
CA PHE A 315 -5.12 2.67 -14.04
C PHE A 315 -6.46 1.90 -13.98
N VAL A 316 -6.49 0.77 -13.30
CA VAL A 316 -7.68 -0.08 -13.20
C VAL A 316 -8.24 0.01 -11.80
N ALA A 317 -9.51 0.35 -11.70
CA ALA A 317 -10.27 0.39 -10.46
C ALA A 317 -11.36 -0.68 -10.52
N VAL A 318 -11.40 -1.57 -9.54
CA VAL A 318 -12.37 -2.67 -9.47
C VAL A 318 -13.20 -2.51 -8.20
N GLU A 319 -14.52 -2.51 -8.35
CA GLU A 319 -15.46 -2.38 -7.25
C GLU A 319 -16.59 -3.39 -7.40
N VAL A 320 -16.94 -4.07 -6.31
CA VAL A 320 -18.05 -5.04 -6.30
C VAL A 320 -19.39 -4.31 -6.23
N GLU A 321 -19.42 -3.19 -5.50
CA GLU A 321 -20.57 -2.30 -5.50
C GLU A 321 -20.65 -1.54 -6.84
N THR A 322 -21.85 -1.40 -7.38
CA THR A 322 -22.02 -0.65 -8.63
C THR A 322 -21.96 0.84 -8.32
N LEU A 323 -20.86 1.49 -8.69
CA LEU A 323 -20.70 2.94 -8.58
C LEU A 323 -21.45 3.66 -9.71
N ASP A 324 -21.82 4.92 -9.48
CA ASP A 324 -22.32 5.77 -10.57
C ASP A 324 -21.16 6.21 -11.46
N ASP A 325 -21.20 5.81 -12.73
CA ASP A 325 -20.12 6.10 -13.69
C ASP A 325 -19.89 7.62 -13.86
N THR A 326 -20.95 8.43 -13.83
CA THR A 326 -20.81 9.88 -14.01
C THR A 326 -20.05 10.48 -12.82
N GLU A 327 -20.48 10.15 -11.60
CA GLU A 327 -19.82 10.59 -10.38
C GLU A 327 -18.39 10.07 -10.27
N ALA A 328 -18.14 8.83 -10.69
CA ALA A 328 -16.80 8.25 -10.66
C ALA A 328 -15.84 9.00 -11.60
N TYR A 329 -16.23 9.19 -12.86
CA TYR A 329 -15.39 9.86 -13.84
C TYR A 329 -15.27 11.38 -13.62
N GLU A 330 -16.22 12.02 -12.93
CA GLU A 330 -16.09 13.42 -12.48
C GLU A 330 -14.92 13.64 -11.51
N GLN A 331 -14.50 12.60 -10.77
CA GLN A 331 -13.41 12.68 -9.80
C GLN A 331 -12.04 12.36 -10.40
N VAL A 332 -11.99 11.77 -11.60
CA VAL A 332 -10.76 11.31 -12.23
C VAL A 332 -10.01 12.51 -12.85
N PRO A 333 -8.71 12.72 -12.52
CA PRO A 333 -7.88 13.73 -13.14
C PRO A 333 -7.87 13.63 -14.67
N ALA A 334 -7.83 14.79 -15.34
CA ALA A 334 -7.96 14.87 -16.80
C ALA A 334 -6.92 14.06 -17.57
N ASP A 335 -5.71 13.89 -17.03
CA ASP A 335 -4.62 13.14 -17.63
C ASP A 335 -4.75 11.62 -17.46
N LEU A 336 -5.62 11.15 -16.56
CA LEU A 336 -6.00 9.74 -16.46
C LEU A 336 -7.15 9.36 -17.41
N ILE A 337 -7.85 10.33 -17.99
CA ILE A 337 -8.95 10.07 -18.93
C ILE A 337 -8.39 9.34 -20.16
N GLY A 338 -8.97 8.16 -20.46
CA GLY A 338 -8.54 7.29 -21.54
C GLY A 338 -7.59 6.15 -21.11
N ILE A 339 -6.99 6.24 -19.93
CA ILE A 339 -6.21 5.14 -19.32
C ILE A 339 -6.83 4.60 -18.03
N TYR A 340 -7.76 5.33 -17.43
CA TYR A 340 -8.56 4.91 -16.29
C TYR A 340 -9.71 3.99 -16.73
N THR A 341 -9.78 2.81 -16.13
CA THR A 341 -10.83 1.81 -16.35
C THR A 341 -11.52 1.51 -15.02
N LEU A 342 -12.80 1.83 -14.90
CA LEU A 342 -13.64 1.36 -13.82
C LEU A 342 -14.30 0.03 -14.19
N MET A 343 -14.19 -0.95 -13.30
CA MET A 343 -14.80 -2.27 -13.42
C MET A 343 -15.77 -2.46 -12.24
N ASN A 344 -17.04 -2.14 -12.45
CA ASN A 344 -18.14 -2.40 -11.51
C ASN A 344 -18.52 -3.89 -11.52
N ILE A 345 -17.57 -4.77 -11.17
CA ILE A 345 -17.76 -6.22 -11.13
C ILE A 345 -16.92 -6.85 -10.03
N GLY A 346 -17.52 -7.77 -9.27
CA GLY A 346 -16.79 -8.59 -8.31
C GLY A 346 -15.84 -9.57 -9.00
N LEU A 347 -14.59 -9.64 -8.51
CA LEU A 347 -13.63 -10.65 -8.92
C LEU A 347 -13.89 -11.99 -8.22
N THR A 348 -13.35 -13.05 -8.81
CA THR A 348 -13.46 -14.42 -8.30
C THR A 348 -12.08 -15.03 -8.10
N MET A 349 -12.06 -16.26 -7.58
CA MET A 349 -10.88 -17.13 -7.52
C MET A 349 -11.11 -18.47 -8.24
N GLY A 350 -12.15 -18.55 -9.07
CA GLY A 350 -12.49 -19.74 -9.85
C GLY A 350 -11.75 -19.81 -11.19
N GLU A 351 -12.03 -20.83 -12.01
CA GLU A 351 -11.45 -20.98 -13.35
C GLU A 351 -12.16 -20.12 -14.42
N ASP A 352 -12.67 -18.96 -14.02
CA ASP A 352 -13.44 -18.07 -14.88
C ASP A 352 -12.65 -16.82 -15.27
N LYS A 353 -13.19 -16.03 -16.21
CA LYS A 353 -12.54 -14.84 -16.74
C LYS A 353 -12.34 -13.71 -15.71
N LEU A 354 -13.04 -13.75 -14.58
CA LEU A 354 -12.97 -12.78 -13.49
C LEU A 354 -12.04 -13.23 -12.35
N ASN A 355 -11.31 -14.33 -12.55
CA ASN A 355 -10.25 -14.70 -11.63
C ASN A 355 -9.23 -13.57 -11.48
N ALA A 356 -9.03 -13.09 -10.25
CA ALA A 356 -8.19 -11.93 -9.97
C ALA A 356 -6.72 -12.14 -10.37
N VAL A 357 -6.16 -13.32 -10.04
CA VAL A 357 -4.76 -13.65 -10.35
C VAL A 357 -4.56 -13.79 -11.86
N GLU A 358 -5.47 -14.46 -12.55
CA GLU A 358 -5.38 -14.58 -14.02
C GLU A 358 -5.65 -13.26 -14.72
N MET A 359 -6.41 -12.34 -14.11
CA MET A 359 -6.50 -10.96 -14.60
C MET A 359 -5.15 -10.26 -14.54
N ILE A 360 -4.44 -10.32 -13.42
CA ILE A 360 -3.10 -9.74 -13.26
C ILE A 360 -2.17 -10.26 -14.36
N LYS A 361 -2.09 -11.59 -14.54
CA LYS A 361 -1.24 -12.22 -15.57
C LYS A 361 -1.58 -11.82 -17.01
N ARG A 362 -2.83 -11.42 -17.29
CA ARG A 362 -3.25 -10.97 -18.63
C ARG A 362 -2.88 -9.52 -18.92
N ILE A 363 -2.81 -8.67 -17.89
CA ILE A 363 -2.64 -7.23 -18.07
C ILE A 363 -1.24 -6.74 -17.74
N VAL A 364 -0.46 -7.50 -16.98
CA VAL A 364 0.90 -7.18 -16.52
C VAL A 364 1.91 -8.13 -17.16
N LYS A 365 3.05 -7.60 -17.60
CA LYS A 365 4.20 -8.36 -18.09
C LYS A 365 5.36 -8.25 -17.10
N PRO A 366 6.32 -9.20 -17.11
CA PRO A 366 7.45 -9.17 -16.19
C PRO A 366 8.32 -7.91 -16.24
N GLU A 367 8.31 -7.18 -17.37
CA GLU A 367 9.05 -5.93 -17.53
C GLU A 367 8.37 -4.69 -16.92
N ASP A 368 7.06 -4.75 -16.72
CA ASP A 368 6.24 -3.63 -16.26
C ASP A 368 6.53 -3.32 -14.78
N PHE A 369 6.29 -2.07 -14.38
CA PHE A 369 6.22 -1.69 -12.97
C PHE A 369 4.77 -1.77 -12.50
N PHE A 370 4.46 -2.65 -11.56
CA PHE A 370 3.09 -2.93 -11.13
C PHE A 370 2.84 -2.62 -9.66
N VAL A 371 1.82 -1.78 -9.43
CA VAL A 371 1.31 -1.38 -8.12
C VAL A 371 -0.08 -1.97 -7.93
N LEU A 372 -0.21 -2.93 -7.00
CA LEU A 372 -1.48 -3.56 -6.64
C LEU A 372 -1.97 -3.06 -5.28
N LYS A 373 -3.21 -2.57 -5.20
CA LYS A 373 -3.93 -2.41 -3.94
C LYS A 373 -5.00 -3.48 -3.81
N LEU A 374 -5.08 -4.08 -2.63
CA LEU A 374 -6.04 -5.11 -2.26
C LEU A 374 -6.71 -4.72 -0.95
N ASP A 375 -7.98 -4.33 -1.03
CA ASP A 375 -8.83 -4.02 0.12
C ASP A 375 -10.27 -3.97 -0.41
N ILE A 376 -10.88 -5.17 -0.47
CA ILE A 376 -12.22 -5.48 -1.00
C ILE A 376 -13.22 -5.70 0.16
N ASP A 377 -12.78 -5.57 1.42
CA ASP A 377 -13.57 -5.89 2.62
C ASP A 377 -14.14 -7.34 2.61
N SER A 378 -13.43 -8.28 1.96
CA SER A 378 -13.91 -9.65 1.76
C SER A 378 -12.79 -10.68 1.81
N ALA A 379 -12.44 -11.08 3.04
CA ALA A 379 -11.45 -12.12 3.32
C ALA A 379 -11.59 -13.42 2.48
N PRO A 380 -12.81 -13.94 2.16
CA PRO A 380 -12.94 -15.13 1.30
C PRO A 380 -12.41 -14.98 -0.13
N ILE A 381 -12.15 -13.75 -0.60
CA ILE A 381 -11.58 -13.46 -1.91
C ILE A 381 -10.13 -13.00 -1.78
N GLU A 382 -9.85 -12.10 -0.83
CA GLU A 382 -8.52 -11.53 -0.62
C GLU A 382 -7.53 -12.59 -0.20
N GLU A 383 -7.83 -13.36 0.85
CA GLU A 383 -6.90 -14.34 1.41
C GLU A 383 -6.45 -15.38 0.37
N PRO A 384 -7.34 -15.99 -0.45
CA PRO A 384 -6.90 -16.84 -1.55
C PRO A 384 -5.99 -16.16 -2.60
N ILE A 385 -6.12 -14.85 -2.85
CA ILE A 385 -5.20 -14.12 -3.73
C ILE A 385 -3.80 -14.16 -3.12
N LEU A 386 -3.67 -13.75 -1.84
CA LEU A 386 -2.37 -13.74 -1.16
C LEU A 386 -1.76 -15.13 -1.05
N GLN A 387 -2.58 -16.14 -0.73
CA GLN A 387 -2.12 -17.53 -0.66
C GLN A 387 -1.64 -18.04 -2.04
N ASN A 388 -2.27 -17.61 -3.14
CA ASN A 388 -1.78 -17.92 -4.49
C ASN A 388 -0.42 -17.26 -4.76
N LEU A 389 -0.25 -15.98 -4.39
CA LEU A 389 1.02 -15.27 -4.51
C LEU A 389 2.13 -15.91 -3.66
N LEU A 390 1.81 -16.44 -2.48
CA LEU A 390 2.77 -17.15 -1.63
C LEU A 390 3.10 -18.55 -2.16
N ALA A 391 2.13 -19.26 -2.72
CA ALA A 391 2.30 -20.63 -3.19
C ALA A 391 2.93 -20.75 -4.58
N ASP A 392 2.84 -19.69 -5.41
CA ASP A 392 3.36 -19.73 -6.77
C ASP A 392 4.90 -19.71 -6.84
N ASP A 393 5.43 -19.83 -8.06
CA ASP A 393 6.85 -19.78 -8.33
C ASP A 393 7.19 -18.52 -9.15
N PRO A 394 7.79 -17.49 -8.54
CA PRO A 394 8.11 -16.25 -9.25
C PRO A 394 9.11 -16.47 -10.39
N GLU A 395 10.03 -17.43 -10.28
CA GLU A 395 11.02 -17.68 -11.34
C GLU A 395 10.42 -18.37 -12.57
N ASN A 396 9.27 -19.05 -12.39
CA ASN A 396 8.57 -19.81 -13.42
C ASN A 396 7.24 -19.17 -13.86
N GLY A 397 7.14 -17.84 -13.78
CA GLY A 397 6.00 -17.09 -14.30
C GLY A 397 4.80 -17.02 -13.35
N GLY A 398 5.02 -17.21 -12.05
CA GLY A 398 4.06 -16.88 -11.00
C GLY A 398 3.61 -15.42 -11.07
N ALA A 399 2.40 -15.14 -10.57
CA ALA A 399 1.89 -13.77 -10.49
C ALA A 399 2.65 -12.92 -9.47
N SER A 400 3.27 -13.54 -8.45
CA SER A 400 4.09 -12.83 -7.47
C SER A 400 5.29 -12.11 -8.09
N ALA A 401 5.85 -12.64 -9.19
CA ALA A 401 6.93 -11.98 -9.93
C ALA A 401 6.49 -10.78 -10.75
N LEU A 402 5.17 -10.55 -10.88
CA LEU A 402 4.62 -9.44 -11.63
C LEU A 402 4.33 -8.23 -10.75
N ILE A 403 4.36 -8.36 -9.41
CA ILE A 403 3.95 -7.31 -8.47
C ILE A 403 5.19 -6.68 -7.83
N ASP A 404 5.43 -5.40 -8.10
CA ASP A 404 6.52 -4.65 -7.47
C ASP A 404 6.12 -4.08 -6.12
N GLU A 405 4.92 -3.49 -6.03
CA GLU A 405 4.36 -2.94 -4.80
C GLU A 405 2.96 -3.49 -4.53
N LEU A 406 2.74 -3.90 -3.28
CA LEU A 406 1.45 -4.41 -2.81
C LEU A 406 1.00 -3.60 -1.59
N MET A 407 -0.16 -2.96 -1.69
CA MET A 407 -0.86 -2.30 -0.59
C MET A 407 -2.01 -3.21 -0.17
N TYR A 408 -1.93 -3.84 1.00
CA TYR A 408 -2.94 -4.79 1.46
C TYR A 408 -3.47 -4.42 2.84
N GLU A 409 -4.80 -4.33 2.99
CA GLU A 409 -5.45 -4.22 4.30
C GLU A 409 -5.77 -5.61 4.84
N HIS A 410 -4.87 -6.15 5.67
CA HIS A 410 -5.11 -7.47 6.24
C HIS A 410 -6.00 -7.39 7.49
N HIS A 411 -7.27 -7.73 7.29
CA HIS A 411 -8.28 -7.85 8.33
C HIS A 411 -8.00 -9.03 9.29
N VAL A 412 -7.28 -8.78 10.39
CA VAL A 412 -6.94 -9.79 11.41
C VAL A 412 -7.51 -9.50 12.80
N ASN A 413 -7.68 -10.52 13.63
CA ASN A 413 -8.19 -10.34 14.99
C ASN A 413 -7.11 -9.77 15.93
N PHE A 414 -7.20 -8.47 16.22
CA PHE A 414 -6.49 -7.83 17.32
C PHE A 414 -7.28 -6.66 17.90
N TRP A 415 -7.14 -6.44 19.21
CA TRP A 415 -8.09 -5.62 19.98
C TRP A 415 -8.36 -4.20 19.43
N PRO A 416 -7.34 -3.38 19.07
CA PRO A 416 -7.54 -2.04 18.52
C PRO A 416 -8.44 -1.98 17.28
N MET A 417 -8.42 -3.02 16.43
CA MET A 417 -9.11 -3.01 15.14
C MET A 417 -10.35 -3.89 15.06
N ASN A 418 -10.62 -4.71 16.09
CA ASN A 418 -11.81 -5.57 16.13
C ASN A 418 -13.14 -4.80 15.97
N GLY A 419 -13.24 -3.59 16.54
CA GLY A 419 -14.42 -2.75 16.40
C GLY A 419 -14.62 -2.23 14.97
N PRO A 420 -13.65 -1.46 14.41
CA PRO A 420 -13.71 -0.94 13.04
C PRO A 420 -13.95 -2.00 11.99
N TRP A 421 -13.24 -3.12 12.08
CA TRP A 421 -13.32 -4.23 11.13
C TRP A 421 -14.49 -5.19 11.39
N ARG A 422 -15.31 -4.92 12.43
CA ARG A 422 -16.45 -5.76 12.81
C ARG A 422 -16.06 -7.22 13.06
N ILE A 423 -14.81 -7.46 13.50
CA ILE A 423 -14.29 -8.79 13.83
C ILE A 423 -14.65 -9.11 15.27
N ALA A 424 -15.25 -10.28 15.49
CA ALA A 424 -15.47 -10.77 16.84
C ALA A 424 -14.12 -11.04 17.50
N SER A 425 -13.91 -10.57 18.74
CA SER A 425 -12.64 -10.77 19.48
C SER A 425 -12.27 -12.24 19.73
N THR A 426 -13.21 -13.16 19.49
CA THR A 426 -13.03 -14.62 19.57
C THR A 426 -12.87 -15.28 18.21
N SER A 427 -12.90 -14.52 17.11
CA SER A 427 -12.73 -15.06 15.76
C SER A 427 -11.33 -15.64 15.61
N LYS A 428 -11.25 -16.85 15.07
CA LYS A 428 -10.00 -17.50 14.66
C LYS A 428 -9.88 -17.62 13.15
N LYS A 429 -10.93 -17.22 12.42
CA LYS A 429 -11.00 -17.39 10.96
C LYS A 429 -10.14 -16.37 10.24
N ASP A 430 -10.03 -15.19 10.82
CA ASP A 430 -9.39 -14.02 10.22
C ASP A 430 -7.89 -13.93 10.60
N GLY A 431 -7.33 -14.95 11.24
CA GLY A 431 -5.96 -14.92 11.75
C GLY A 431 -5.76 -13.95 12.91
N ASP A 432 -4.50 -13.77 13.30
CA ASP A 432 -4.06 -12.80 14.32
C ASP A 432 -2.96 -11.89 13.75
N LEU A 433 -2.48 -10.95 14.57
CA LEU A 433 -1.47 -10.02 14.11
C LEU A 433 -0.15 -10.72 13.73
N LEU A 434 0.25 -11.75 14.47
CA LEU A 434 1.41 -12.57 14.12
C LEU A 434 1.27 -13.22 12.74
N THR A 435 0.07 -13.71 12.41
CA THR A 435 -0.24 -14.24 11.08
C THR A 435 -0.04 -13.17 10.01
N SER A 436 -0.50 -11.94 10.26
CA SER A 436 -0.27 -10.81 9.35
C SER A 436 1.21 -10.50 9.17
N TYR A 437 1.98 -10.43 10.25
CA TYR A 437 3.43 -10.23 10.17
C TYR A 437 4.12 -11.29 9.32
N ASN A 438 3.80 -12.58 9.52
CA ASN A 438 4.36 -13.65 8.71
C ASN A 438 4.03 -13.46 7.23
N LEU A 439 2.76 -13.18 6.92
CA LEU A 439 2.31 -12.92 5.55
C LEU A 439 3.11 -11.80 4.88
N PHE A 440 3.20 -10.62 5.50
CA PHE A 440 3.94 -9.49 4.92
C PHE A 440 5.44 -9.78 4.77
N ARG A 441 6.07 -10.47 5.74
CA ARG A 441 7.48 -10.88 5.63
C ARG A 441 7.71 -11.86 4.49
N ASP A 442 6.80 -12.82 4.31
CA ASP A 442 6.93 -13.83 3.27
C ASP A 442 6.67 -13.25 1.88
N LEU A 443 5.74 -12.31 1.74
CA LEU A 443 5.57 -11.52 0.51
C LEU A 443 6.84 -10.71 0.18
N ARG A 444 7.45 -10.06 1.17
CA ARG A 444 8.73 -9.33 0.98
C ARG A 444 9.88 -10.26 0.60
N ARG A 445 9.94 -11.47 1.17
CA ARG A 445 10.91 -12.50 0.77
C ARG A 445 10.73 -12.98 -0.67
N LYS A 446 9.54 -12.83 -1.26
CA LYS A 446 9.29 -13.08 -2.68
C LYS A 446 9.65 -11.92 -3.60
N GLY A 447 10.07 -10.78 -3.05
CA GLY A 447 10.46 -9.60 -3.83
C GLY A 447 9.36 -8.54 -3.95
N ILE A 448 8.18 -8.79 -3.38
CA ILE A 448 7.08 -7.83 -3.37
C ILE A 448 7.33 -6.80 -2.27
N ARG A 449 7.37 -5.51 -2.60
CA ARG A 449 7.35 -4.45 -1.57
C ARG A 449 5.95 -4.36 -0.97
N ALA A 450 5.68 -5.22 0.01
CA ALA A 450 4.38 -5.30 0.66
C ALA A 450 4.26 -4.26 1.79
N HIS A 451 3.21 -3.45 1.71
CA HIS A 451 2.86 -2.34 2.57
C HIS A 451 1.49 -2.60 3.19
N SER A 452 1.38 -2.47 4.51
CA SER A 452 0.09 -2.64 5.20
C SER A 452 -0.76 -1.39 5.06
N TRP A 453 -1.91 -1.55 4.40
CA TRP A 453 -2.86 -0.49 4.08
C TRP A 453 -3.80 -0.19 5.27
N PRO A 454 -4.09 1.09 5.56
CA PRO A 454 -4.82 1.51 6.75
C PRO A 454 -6.28 1.94 6.50
#